data_AF-A0A2G2G372-F1
#
_entry.id   AF-A0A2G2G372-F1
#
_cell.length_a   1.000
_cell.length_b   1.000
_cell.length_c   1.000
_cell.angle_alpha   90.00
_cell.angle_beta   90.00
_cell.angle_gamma   90.00
#
_symmetry.space_group_name_H-M   'P 1'
#
loop_
_entity.id
_entity.type
_entity.pdbx_description
1 polymer ?
#
loop_
_entity_poly.entity_id
_entity_poly.type
_entity_poly.pdbx_seq_one_letter_code
_entity_poly.pdbx_strand_id
1 'polypeptide(L)'
;MINKIKNRFKSRCFDFVETNYKKIPFDKIKPAEFSLGNGDCHNNSVAAINGKRADKVWLVWGGKKDGCVHFINSNKGLFFDETWHDYQNQNYYIIRLIDPSEYEYIGDLLSTVKRMLFNINGTLFSRYFGMKKLHAWI
;
A
#
# COMPACT_ATOMS: atom_id res chain seq x y z
N MET A 1 4.06 -2.70 24.91
CA MET A 1 2.61 -2.99 24.73
C MET A 1 2.08 -2.52 23.37
N ILE A 2 2.26 -1.25 22.99
CA ILE A 2 1.74 -0.68 21.72
C ILE A 2 2.24 -1.42 20.46
N ASN A 3 3.52 -1.77 20.38
CA ASN A 3 4.08 -2.50 19.22
C ASN A 3 3.44 -3.89 19.03
N LYS A 4 3.09 -4.58 20.11
CA LYS A 4 2.42 -5.89 20.05
C LYS A 4 1.00 -5.76 19.50
N ILE A 5 0.29 -4.70 19.87
CA ILE A 5 -1.05 -4.39 19.34
C ILE A 5 -0.95 -4.02 17.85
N LYS A 6 0.02 -3.18 17.48
CA LYS A 6 0.32 -2.80 16.09
C LYS A 6 0.56 -4.03 15.22
N ASN A 7 1.47 -4.91 15.62
CA ASN A 7 1.82 -6.09 14.82
C ASN A 7 0.65 -7.07 14.69
N ARG A 8 -0.13 -7.28 15.76
CA ARG A 8 -1.37 -8.08 15.69
C ARG A 8 -2.42 -7.47 14.78
N PHE A 9 -2.52 -6.14 14.74
CA PHE A 9 -3.43 -5.47 13.83
C PHE A 9 -2.97 -5.62 12.37
N LYS A 10 -1.69 -5.35 12.09
CA LYS A 10 -1.12 -5.52 10.74
C LYS A 10 -1.24 -6.95 10.24
N SER A 11 -1.00 -7.95 11.09
CA SER A 11 -1.20 -9.35 10.72
C SER A 11 -2.64 -9.63 10.29
N ARG A 12 -3.64 -9.11 11.03
CA ARG A 12 -5.05 -9.29 10.64
C ARG A 12 -5.39 -8.60 9.32
N CYS A 13 -4.85 -7.41 9.08
CA CYS A 13 -5.00 -6.75 7.79
C CYS A 13 -4.34 -7.54 6.67
N PHE A 14 -3.14 -8.08 6.89
CA PHE A 14 -2.47 -8.95 5.93
C PHE A 14 -3.32 -10.20 5.64
N ASP A 15 -3.79 -10.91 6.67
CA ASP A 15 -4.60 -12.12 6.49
C ASP A 15 -5.91 -11.81 5.73
N PHE A 16 -6.56 -10.68 6.04
CA PHE A 16 -7.71 -10.19 5.29
C PHE A 16 -7.35 -9.89 3.83
N VAL A 17 -6.26 -9.18 3.59
CA VAL A 17 -5.89 -8.77 2.24
C VAL A 17 -5.47 -9.98 1.39
N GLU A 18 -4.69 -10.89 1.96
CA GLU A 18 -4.27 -12.13 1.33
C GLU A 18 -5.45 -13.01 0.91
N THR A 19 -6.51 -13.03 1.70
CA THR A 19 -7.72 -13.80 1.40
C THR A 19 -8.59 -13.14 0.32
N ASN A 20 -8.67 -11.81 0.30
CA ASN A 20 -9.68 -11.08 -0.47
C ASN A 20 -9.16 -10.39 -1.74
N TYR A 21 -7.85 -10.24 -1.89
CA TYR A 21 -7.26 -9.49 -3.00
C TYR A 21 -6.25 -10.30 -3.80
N LYS A 22 -6.11 -9.93 -5.07
CA LYS A 22 -5.22 -10.61 -6.01
C LYS A 22 -3.77 -10.26 -5.73
N LYS A 23 -2.94 -11.28 -5.49
CA LYS A 23 -1.48 -11.14 -5.41
C LYS A 23 -0.89 -10.86 -6.80
N ILE A 24 0.06 -9.93 -6.87
CA ILE A 24 0.88 -9.69 -8.06
C ILE A 24 1.91 -10.83 -8.17
N PRO A 25 1.95 -11.55 -9.32
CA PRO A 25 2.97 -12.57 -9.54
C PRO A 25 4.39 -11.99 -9.46
N PHE A 26 5.31 -12.72 -8.86
CA PHE A 26 6.68 -12.23 -8.63
C PHE A 26 7.42 -11.91 -9.93
N ASP A 27 7.21 -12.70 -10.98
CA ASP A 27 7.75 -12.50 -12.33
C ASP A 27 7.25 -11.23 -13.03
N LYS A 28 6.18 -10.61 -12.50
CA LYS A 28 5.64 -9.34 -12.99
C LYS A 28 6.22 -8.13 -12.27
N ILE A 29 7.01 -8.33 -11.21
CA ILE A 29 7.64 -7.26 -10.46
C ILE A 29 9.04 -7.05 -11.01
N LYS A 30 9.36 -5.81 -11.36
CA LYS A 30 10.68 -5.39 -11.81
C LYS A 30 11.25 -4.34 -10.86
N PRO A 31 12.59 -4.17 -10.83
CA PRO A 31 13.21 -3.05 -10.15
C PRO A 31 12.63 -1.73 -10.65
N ALA A 32 12.40 -0.79 -9.75
CA ALA A 32 12.14 0.58 -10.13
C ALA A 32 13.42 1.23 -10.67
N GLU A 33 13.25 2.11 -11.65
CA GLU A 33 14.34 2.91 -12.20
C GLU A 33 14.88 3.89 -11.17
N PHE A 34 13.97 4.47 -10.38
CA PHE A 34 14.31 5.36 -9.28
C PHE A 34 13.97 4.70 -7.97
N SER A 35 14.88 4.93 -7.05
CA SER A 35 14.92 4.31 -5.74
C SER A 35 14.98 5.48 -4.76
N LEU A 36 13.81 6.09 -4.51
CA LEU A 36 13.72 7.37 -3.81
C LEU A 36 13.85 7.22 -2.29
N GLY A 37 13.58 6.03 -1.74
CA GLY A 37 13.87 5.70 -0.34
C GLY A 37 13.14 6.57 0.68
N ASN A 38 12.05 7.22 0.28
CA ASN A 38 11.25 8.13 1.12
C ASN A 38 9.93 7.47 1.55
N GLY A 39 9.07 8.19 2.28
CA GLY A 39 7.75 7.69 2.70
C GLY A 39 6.60 8.05 1.73
N ASP A 40 6.89 8.75 0.63
CA ASP A 40 5.91 9.48 -0.17
C ASP A 40 5.46 8.70 -1.41
N CYS A 41 5.09 7.43 -1.22
CA CYS A 41 4.73 6.53 -2.32
C CYS A 41 3.61 7.03 -3.22
N HIS A 42 2.67 7.78 -2.66
CA HIS A 42 1.56 8.37 -3.38
C HIS A 42 2.04 9.44 -4.38
N ASN A 43 2.87 10.38 -3.93
CA ASN A 43 3.43 11.43 -4.80
C ASN A 43 4.41 10.85 -5.82
N ASN A 44 5.27 9.92 -5.40
CA ASN A 44 6.21 9.25 -6.30
C ASN A 44 5.45 8.52 -7.43
N SER A 45 4.34 7.84 -7.09
CA SER A 45 3.55 7.10 -8.07
C SER A 45 2.92 8.01 -9.12
N VAL A 46 2.45 9.20 -8.72
CA VAL A 46 1.92 10.20 -9.66
C VAL A 46 3.06 10.84 -10.48
N ALA A 47 4.21 11.10 -9.86
CA ALA A 47 5.38 11.61 -10.55
C ALA A 47 5.88 10.64 -11.65
N ALA A 48 5.76 9.33 -11.43
CA ALA A 48 6.07 8.31 -12.43
C ALA A 48 5.16 8.39 -13.68
N ILE A 49 3.87 8.70 -13.49
CA ILE A 49 2.93 8.92 -14.59
C ILE A 49 3.30 10.18 -15.35
N ASN A 50 3.50 11.29 -14.63
CA ASN A 50 3.84 12.59 -15.24
C ASN A 50 5.18 12.54 -15.99
N GLY A 51 6.13 11.75 -15.48
CA GLY A 51 7.41 11.45 -16.13
C GLY A 51 7.33 10.44 -17.27
N LYS A 52 6.14 9.94 -17.64
CA LYS A 52 5.90 8.93 -18.70
C LYS A 52 6.60 7.59 -18.48
N ARG A 53 6.91 7.25 -17.23
CA ARG A 53 7.57 5.99 -16.84
C ARG A 53 6.56 4.90 -16.45
N ALA A 54 5.35 5.31 -16.07
CA ALA A 54 4.22 4.45 -15.74
C ALA A 54 3.01 4.71 -16.65
N ASP A 55 2.15 3.70 -16.81
CA ASP A 55 0.84 3.83 -17.44
C ASP A 55 -0.32 3.83 -16.43
N LYS A 56 -0.10 3.25 -15.24
CA LYS A 56 -1.12 3.12 -14.19
C LYS A 56 -0.51 3.26 -12.79
N VAL A 57 -1.36 3.68 -11.87
CA VAL A 57 -1.10 3.71 -10.42
C VAL A 57 -2.02 2.73 -9.72
N TRP A 58 -1.44 1.90 -8.84
CA TRP A 58 -2.16 0.86 -8.12
C TRP A 58 -2.03 1.10 -6.62
N LEU A 59 -3.16 1.03 -5.92
CA LEU A 59 -3.21 0.95 -4.48
C LEU A 59 -3.13 -0.52 -4.06
N VAL A 60 -2.18 -0.83 -3.20
CA VAL A 60 -1.85 -2.20 -2.82
C VAL A 60 -1.64 -2.33 -1.31
N TRP A 61 -1.71 -3.56 -0.80
CA TRP A 61 -0.95 -3.90 0.40
C TRP A 61 0.44 -4.35 -0.01
N GLY A 62 1.45 -3.62 0.43
CA GLY A 62 2.85 -3.94 0.23
C GLY A 62 3.43 -4.63 1.46
N GLY A 63 4.03 -5.80 1.24
CA GLY A 63 4.80 -6.57 2.19
C GLY A 63 4.11 -7.77 2.80
N LYS A 64 4.68 -8.25 3.91
CA LYS A 64 4.21 -9.45 4.62
C LYS A 64 3.27 -9.03 5.77
N LYS A 65 3.30 -9.76 6.89
CA LYS A 65 2.45 -9.51 8.06
C LYS A 65 2.70 -8.16 8.75
N ASP A 66 3.82 -7.51 8.46
CA ASP A 66 4.21 -6.20 8.94
C ASP A 66 4.06 -5.09 7.88
N GLY A 67 3.47 -5.42 6.73
CA GLY A 67 3.24 -4.53 5.61
C GLY A 67 2.27 -3.36 5.89
N CYS A 68 1.93 -2.63 4.84
CA CYS A 68 1.04 -1.49 4.89
C CYS A 68 0.37 -1.23 3.55
N VAL A 69 -0.62 -0.33 3.55
CA VAL A 69 -1.19 0.21 2.33
C VAL A 69 -0.14 1.08 1.65
N HIS A 70 0.04 0.87 0.36
CA HIS A 70 1.12 1.45 -0.44
C HIS A 70 0.65 1.73 -1.87
N PHE A 71 1.40 2.56 -2.60
CA PHE A 71 1.19 2.74 -4.03
C PHE A 71 2.37 2.20 -4.82
N ILE A 72 2.06 1.53 -5.92
CA ILE A 72 3.04 1.09 -6.91
C ILE A 72 2.54 1.46 -8.30
N ASN A 73 3.45 1.42 -9.27
CA ASN A 73 3.14 1.70 -10.66
C ASN A 73 3.14 0.42 -11.50
N SER A 74 2.51 0.49 -12.67
CA SER A 74 2.80 -0.44 -13.75
C SER A 74 3.19 0.28 -15.03
N ASN A 75 3.80 -0.46 -15.93
CA ASN A 75 4.00 -0.08 -17.33
C ASN A 75 3.94 -1.36 -18.17
N LYS A 76 3.01 -1.45 -19.13
CA LYS A 76 2.84 -2.62 -20.02
C LYS A 76 2.70 -3.94 -19.24
N GLY A 77 2.01 -3.88 -18.10
CA GLY A 77 1.74 -5.06 -17.25
C GLY A 77 2.90 -5.52 -16.35
N LEU A 78 4.01 -4.80 -16.32
CA LEU A 78 5.08 -4.99 -15.33
C LEU A 78 4.96 -3.94 -14.23
N PHE A 79 5.12 -4.36 -12.98
CA PHE A 79 4.92 -3.56 -11.78
C PHE A 79 6.26 -3.16 -11.16
N PHE A 80 6.31 -1.98 -10.57
CA PHE A 80 7.49 -1.48 -9.88
C PHE A 80 7.11 -0.48 -8.78
N ASP A 81 8.00 -0.36 -7.79
CA ASP A 81 7.82 0.44 -6.58
C ASP A 81 8.97 1.43 -6.48
N GLU A 82 8.69 2.72 -6.69
CA GLU A 82 9.73 3.78 -6.64
C GLU A 82 10.16 4.15 -5.22
N THR A 83 9.43 3.64 -4.23
CA THR A 83 9.62 4.01 -2.83
C THR A 83 10.50 3.00 -2.12
N TRP A 84 10.29 1.70 -2.35
CA TRP A 84 11.04 0.62 -1.68
C TRP A 84 12.04 -0.08 -2.60
N HIS A 85 13.24 -0.39 -2.09
CA HIS A 85 14.30 -1.06 -2.89
C HIS A 85 14.33 -2.56 -2.74
N ASP A 86 13.67 -3.10 -1.70
CA ASP A 86 13.67 -4.53 -1.41
C ASP A 86 12.48 -5.25 -2.07
N TYR A 87 12.28 -5.05 -3.37
CA TYR A 87 11.16 -5.65 -4.11
C TYR A 87 11.19 -7.19 -4.09
N GLN A 88 12.36 -7.79 -3.87
CA GLN A 88 12.54 -9.24 -3.84
C GLN A 88 11.92 -9.91 -2.60
N ASN A 89 11.71 -9.16 -1.52
CA ASN A 89 11.16 -9.68 -0.27
C ASN A 89 9.73 -9.24 0.03
N GLN A 90 9.09 -8.48 -0.85
CA GLN A 90 7.72 -8.01 -0.64
C GLN A 90 6.70 -8.85 -1.41
N ASN A 91 5.52 -9.03 -0.80
CA ASN A 91 4.32 -9.45 -1.52
C ASN A 91 3.50 -8.20 -1.82
N TYR A 92 2.88 -8.13 -3.00
CA TYR A 92 1.95 -7.05 -3.32
C TYR A 92 0.57 -7.63 -3.63
N TYR A 93 -0.46 -7.11 -2.96
CA TYR A 93 -1.85 -7.51 -3.19
C TYR A 93 -2.64 -6.30 -3.66
N ILE A 94 -3.28 -6.42 -4.83
CA ILE A 94 -3.97 -5.31 -5.50
C ILE A 94 -5.28 -5.01 -4.78
N ILE A 95 -5.37 -3.85 -4.16
CA ILE A 95 -6.61 -3.36 -3.56
C ILE A 95 -7.46 -2.68 -4.64
N ARG A 96 -6.85 -1.79 -5.44
CA ARG A 96 -7.57 -0.97 -6.40
C ARG A 96 -6.65 -0.36 -7.47
N LEU A 97 -7.15 -0.24 -8.71
CA LEU A 97 -6.59 0.64 -9.74
C LEU A 97 -7.08 2.07 -9.51
N ILE A 98 -6.17 3.04 -9.50
CA ILE A 98 -6.51 4.45 -9.32
C ILE A 98 -6.86 5.07 -10.65
N ASP A 99 -7.98 5.81 -10.69
CA ASP A 99 -8.36 6.56 -11.88
C ASP A 99 -7.51 7.84 -11.98
N PRO A 100 -7.08 8.27 -13.19
CA PRO A 100 -6.33 9.51 -13.34
C PRO A 100 -7.00 10.75 -12.76
N SER A 101 -8.34 10.80 -12.72
CA SER A 101 -9.09 11.90 -12.10
C SER A 101 -8.90 11.99 -10.59
N GLU A 102 -8.39 10.95 -9.94
CA GLU A 102 -8.18 10.90 -8.49
C GLU A 102 -6.74 11.22 -8.08
N TYR A 103 -5.83 11.47 -9.02
CA TYR A 103 -4.41 11.70 -8.73
C TYR A 103 -4.16 12.95 -7.86
N GLU A 104 -5.01 13.98 -7.98
CA GLU A 104 -4.93 15.17 -7.13
C GLU A 104 -5.18 14.87 -5.65
N TYR A 105 -6.01 13.86 -5.35
CA TYR A 105 -6.43 13.49 -4.00
C TYR A 105 -5.88 12.12 -3.57
N ILE A 106 -4.79 11.67 -4.19
CA ILE A 106 -4.26 10.31 -3.97
C ILE A 106 -3.85 10.06 -2.51
N GLY A 107 -3.40 11.10 -1.79
CA GLY A 107 -3.11 11.02 -0.35
C GLY A 107 -4.37 10.75 0.51
N ASP A 108 -5.53 11.23 0.08
CA ASP A 108 -6.80 10.99 0.77
C ASP A 108 -7.32 9.57 0.52
N LEU A 109 -7.06 9.01 -0.67
CA LEU A 109 -7.33 7.61 -0.97
C LEU A 109 -6.55 6.67 -0.05
N LEU A 110 -5.27 6.99 0.19
CA LEU A 110 -4.42 6.27 1.14
C LEU A 110 -5.06 6.22 2.53
N SER A 111 -5.41 7.39 3.04
CA SER A 111 -6.03 7.56 4.38
C SER A 111 -7.38 6.84 4.47
N THR A 112 -8.18 6.91 3.40
CA THR A 112 -9.50 6.27 3.31
C THR A 112 -9.39 4.75 3.37
N VAL A 113 -8.47 4.15 2.61
CA VAL A 113 -8.29 2.68 2.64
C VAL A 113 -7.70 2.21 3.96
N LYS A 114 -6.76 2.96 4.54
CA LYS A 114 -6.27 2.67 5.90
C LYS A 114 -7.40 2.69 6.92
N ARG A 115 -8.33 3.64 6.82
CA ARG A 115 -9.52 3.73 7.68
C ARG A 115 -10.46 2.53 7.48
N MET A 116 -10.69 2.14 6.23
CA MET A 116 -11.49 0.96 5.90
C MET A 116 -10.90 -0.30 6.52
N LEU A 117 -9.61 -0.56 6.31
CA LEU A 117 -8.93 -1.73 6.89
C LEU A 117 -8.96 -1.70 8.43
N PHE A 118 -8.83 -0.52 9.03
CA PHE A 118 -8.98 -0.33 10.47
C PHE A 118 -10.38 -0.65 10.98
N ASN A 119 -11.42 -0.23 10.26
CA ASN A 119 -12.80 -0.48 10.67
C ASN A 119 -13.15 -1.98 10.57
N ILE A 120 -12.70 -2.64 9.51
CA ILE A 120 -12.91 -4.08 9.28
C ILE A 120 -12.14 -4.92 10.31
N ASN A 121 -10.84 -4.66 10.46
CA ASN A 121 -9.93 -5.53 11.22
C ASN A 121 -9.70 -5.05 12.66
N GLY A 122 -10.20 -3.88 13.03
CA GLY A 122 -10.12 -3.33 14.37
C GLY A 122 -10.96 -4.14 15.36
N THR A 123 -10.47 -4.27 16.59
CA THR A 123 -11.31 -4.67 17.74
C THR A 123 -12.25 -3.53 18.14
N LEU A 124 -13.35 -3.82 18.85
CA LEU A 124 -14.22 -2.80 19.45
C LEU A 124 -13.42 -1.79 20.29
N PHE A 125 -12.50 -2.29 21.13
CA PHE A 125 -11.61 -1.46 21.94
C PHE A 125 -10.72 -0.55 21.08
N SER A 126 -10.06 -1.08 20.04
CA SER A 126 -9.21 -0.25 19.18
C SER A 126 -10.01 0.79 18.40
N ARG A 127 -11.23 0.45 17.94
CA ARG A 127 -12.11 1.39 17.23
C ARG A 127 -12.59 2.52 18.14
N TYR A 128 -12.98 2.20 19.37
CA TYR A 128 -13.49 3.17 20.34
C TYR A 128 -12.42 4.12 20.86
N PHE A 129 -11.23 3.61 21.20
CA PHE A 129 -10.11 4.45 21.65
C PHE A 129 -9.34 5.12 20.50
N GLY A 130 -9.84 4.96 19.26
CA GLY A 130 -9.40 5.65 18.06
C GLY A 130 -7.92 5.98 18.14
N MET A 131 -7.06 4.95 18.19
CA MET A 131 -5.64 5.18 18.31
C MET A 131 -5.19 5.95 17.07
N LYS A 132 -5.18 7.30 17.13
CA LYS A 132 -4.74 8.22 16.06
C LYS A 132 -3.37 7.80 15.52
N LYS A 133 -2.56 7.14 16.36
CA LYS A 133 -1.28 6.54 15.97
C LYS A 133 -1.43 5.35 15.02
N LEU A 134 -2.41 4.45 15.15
CA LEU A 134 -2.58 3.27 14.28
C LEU A 134 -2.81 3.64 12.81
N HIS A 135 -3.52 4.74 12.56
CA HIS A 135 -3.78 5.22 11.20
C HIS A 135 -2.50 5.59 10.43
N ALA A 136 -1.45 6.01 11.15
CA ALA A 136 -0.14 6.33 10.56
C ALA A 136 0.70 5.09 10.24
N TRP A 137 0.32 3.90 10.72
CA TRP A 137 1.13 2.68 10.62
C TRP A 137 0.62 1.64 9.62
N ILE A 138 -0.67 1.73 9.28
CA ILE A 138 -1.31 1.01 8.17
C ILE A 138 -0.98 1.78 6.90
#